data_AF-W3AKR5-F1
#
_entry.id   AF-W3AKR5-F1
#
_cell.length_a   1.000
_cell.length_b   1.000
_cell.length_c   1.000
_cell.angle_alpha   90.00
_cell.angle_beta   90.00
_cell.angle_gamma   90.00
#
_symmetry.space_group_name_H-M   'P 1'
#
loop_
_entity.id
_entity.type
_entity.pdbx_description
1 polymer ?
#
loop_
_entity_poly.entity_id
_entity_poly.type
_entity_poly.pdbx_seq_one_letter_code
_entity_poly.pdbx_strand_id
1 'polypeptide(L)'
;CVGLPKVLHPRWSTNWLIRDLWRKEFTPSSDSEINLYLTKLGKKARAEHRKKHETMGEKFSEIMDGISEEMQDDMLKVLKSFEEELDKLQ
;
A
#
# COMPACT_ATOMS: atom_id res chain seq x y z
N CYS A 1 -10.53 -13.17 0.79
CA CYS A 1 -10.58 -11.82 1.40
C CYS A 1 -9.15 -11.36 1.62
N VAL A 2 -8.69 -10.31 0.94
CA VAL A 2 -7.35 -9.75 1.21
C VAL A 2 -7.59 -8.43 1.92
N GLY A 3 -7.26 -8.40 3.21
CA GLY A 3 -7.49 -7.26 4.09
C GLY A 3 -6.81 -6.01 3.58
N LEU A 4 -7.58 -4.94 3.44
CA LEU A 4 -7.07 -3.59 3.19
C LEU A 4 -6.68 -2.94 4.53
N PRO A 5 -5.75 -1.96 4.52
CA PRO A 5 -5.29 -1.29 5.74
C PRO A 5 -6.46 -0.65 6.49
N LYS A 6 -6.44 -0.78 7.82
CA LYS A 6 -7.57 -0.52 8.73
C LYS A 6 -8.10 0.93 8.78
N VAL A 7 -7.54 1.90 8.07
CA VAL A 7 -8.10 3.27 8.07
C VAL A 7 -7.86 3.96 6.72
N LEU A 8 -8.85 3.95 5.84
CA LEU A 8 -8.85 4.84 4.68
C LEU A 8 -9.34 6.22 5.10
N HIS A 9 -8.44 7.21 5.10
CA HIS A 9 -8.76 8.59 5.41
C HIS A 9 -9.91 9.09 4.49
N PRO A 10 -10.98 9.74 5.02
CA PRO A 10 -12.25 10.02 4.31
C PRO A 10 -12.10 10.75 2.97
N ARG A 11 -11.06 11.59 2.87
CA ARG A 11 -10.73 12.37 1.66
C ARG A 11 -10.35 11.49 0.47
N TRP A 12 -9.67 10.37 0.71
CA TRP A 12 -9.20 9.48 -0.35
C TRP A 12 -10.31 8.52 -0.78
N SER A 13 -11.04 7.92 0.15
CA SER A 13 -12.13 6.97 -0.17
C SER A 13 -13.21 7.60 -1.07
N THR A 14 -13.53 8.88 -0.86
CA THR A 14 -14.50 9.63 -1.68
C THR A 14 -13.99 9.87 -3.11
N ASN A 15 -12.72 10.24 -3.28
CA ASN A 15 -12.14 10.50 -4.60
C ASN A 15 -12.01 9.21 -5.43
N TRP A 16 -11.75 8.08 -4.78
CA TRP A 16 -11.59 6.79 -5.47
C TRP A 16 -12.94 6.17 -5.87
N LEU A 17 -14.01 6.47 -5.11
CA LEU A 17 -15.39 6.21 -5.52
C LEU A 17 -15.79 7.05 -6.74
N ILE A 18 -15.45 8.35 -6.74
CA ILE A 18 -15.73 9.27 -7.87
C ILE A 18 -15.01 8.81 -9.15
N ARG A 19 -13.84 8.20 -9.02
CA ARG A 19 -13.04 7.67 -10.14
C ARG A 19 -13.40 6.24 -10.55
N ASP A 20 -14.49 5.67 -10.02
CA ASP A 20 -14.96 4.31 -10.28
C ASP A 20 -13.90 3.21 -10.07
N LEU A 21 -12.95 3.44 -9.16
CA LEU A 21 -11.92 2.46 -8.85
C LEU A 21 -12.42 1.46 -7.78
N TRP A 22 -13.36 1.89 -6.95
CA TRP A 22 -13.84 1.14 -5.79
C TRP A 22 -15.37 1.22 -5.74
N ARG A 23 -15.99 0.18 -5.18
CA ARG A 23 -17.42 0.16 -4.86
C ARG A 23 -17.62 -0.19 -3.39
N LYS A 24 -18.63 0.43 -2.78
CA LYS A 24 -19.08 0.15 -1.41
C LYS A 24 -20.21 -0.87 -1.46
N GLU A 25 -20.13 -1.89 -0.62
CA GLU A 25 -21.22 -2.84 -0.40
C GLU A 25 -21.43 -2.98 1.12
N PHE A 26 -22.69 -2.93 1.57
CA PHE A 26 -23.05 -3.16 2.97
C PHE A 26 -23.26 -4.66 3.21
N THR A 27 -22.87 -5.18 4.38
CA THR A 27 -23.16 -6.58 4.67
C THR A 27 -24.66 -6.78 4.89
N PRO A 28 -25.26 -7.90 4.45
CA PRO A 28 -26.67 -8.18 4.70
C PRO A 28 -27.03 -8.26 6.19
N SER A 29 -26.02 -8.48 7.05
CA SER A 29 -26.15 -8.69 8.49
C SER A 29 -25.95 -7.42 9.32
N SER A 30 -25.47 -6.32 8.73
CA SER A 30 -25.19 -5.09 9.48
C SER A 30 -25.08 -3.86 8.58
N ASP A 31 -25.94 -2.87 8.83
CA ASP A 31 -25.90 -1.57 8.16
C ASP A 31 -24.67 -0.73 8.56
N SER A 32 -23.96 -1.12 9.63
CA SER A 32 -22.73 -0.44 10.06
C SER A 32 -21.45 -1.00 9.43
N GLU A 33 -21.52 -2.15 8.75
CA GLU A 33 -20.36 -2.77 8.11
C GLU A 33 -20.30 -2.44 6.62
N ILE A 34 -19.36 -1.56 6.28
CA ILE A 34 -19.08 -1.18 4.90
C ILE A 34 -17.87 -1.96 4.39
N ASN A 35 -18.09 -2.77 3.37
CA ASN A 35 -17.01 -3.42 2.63
C ASN A 35 -16.64 -2.60 1.38
N LEU A 36 -15.35 -2.56 1.10
CA LEU A 36 -14.79 -1.88 -0.06
C LEU A 36 -14.20 -2.90 -1.03
N TYR A 37 -14.72 -2.89 -2.26
CA TYR A 37 -14.29 -3.79 -3.31
C TYR A 37 -13.73 -3.01 -4.49
N LEU A 38 -12.62 -3.49 -5.05
CA LEU A 38 -12.10 -2.97 -6.31
C LEU A 38 -13.06 -3.30 -7.46
N THR A 39 -13.36 -2.31 -8.29
CA THR A 39 -14.05 -2.51 -9.58
C THR A 39 -13.12 -3.19 -10.58
N LYS A 40 -13.60 -3.50 -11.79
CA LYS A 40 -12.72 -3.98 -12.86
C LYS A 40 -11.62 -2.96 -13.18
N LEU A 41 -11.97 -1.67 -13.21
CA LEU A 41 -11.02 -0.58 -13.42
C LEU A 41 -10.02 -0.47 -12.27
N GLY A 42 -10.49 -0.55 -11.01
CA GLY A 42 -9.62 -0.57 -9.83
C GLY A 42 -8.65 -1.75 -9.80
N LYS A 43 -9.08 -2.93 -10.23
CA LYS A 43 -8.21 -4.11 -10.35
C LYS A 43 -7.12 -3.89 -11.40
N LYS A 44 -7.46 -3.30 -12.55
CA LYS A 44 -6.49 -2.95 -13.60
C LYS A 44 -5.48 -1.91 -13.09
N ALA A 45 -5.96 -0.83 -12.48
CA ALA A 45 -5.10 0.20 -11.90
C ALA A 45 -4.15 -0.37 -10.82
N ARG A 46 -4.65 -1.26 -9.95
CA ARG A 46 -3.83 -1.96 -8.96
C ARG A 46 -2.77 -2.84 -9.62
N ALA A 47 -3.11 -3.57 -10.68
CA ALA A 47 -2.16 -4.44 -11.38
C ALA A 47 -1.04 -3.63 -12.05
N GLU A 48 -1.38 -2.53 -12.73
CA GLU A 48 -0.39 -1.63 -13.33
C GLU A 48 0.51 -0.98 -12.27
N HIS A 49 -0.07 -0.54 -11.15
CA HIS A 49 0.70 -0.01 -10.02
C HIS A 49 1.63 -1.05 -9.41
N ARG A 50 1.16 -2.30 -9.24
CA ARG A 50 1.98 -3.40 -8.74
C ARG A 50 3.15 -3.69 -9.68
N LYS A 51 2.93 -3.71 -10.99
CA LYS A 51 4.00 -3.90 -11.98
C LYS A 51 5.08 -2.82 -11.86
N LYS A 52 4.70 -1.56 -11.60
CA LYS A 52 5.68 -0.49 -11.35
C LYS A 52 6.49 -0.72 -10.07
N HIS A 53 5.86 -1.22 -9.01
CA HIS A 53 6.57 -1.61 -7.79
C HIS A 53 7.53 -2.76 -8.02
N GLU A 54 7.14 -3.77 -8.80
CA GLU A 54 8.01 -4.90 -9.16
C GLU A 54 9.24 -4.40 -9.95
N THR A 55 9.04 -3.60 -11.00
CA THR A 55 10.15 -3.00 -11.76
C THR A 55 11.03 -2.07 -10.92
N MET A 56 10.45 -1.33 -9.97
CA MET A 56 11.26 -0.51 -9.06
C MET A 56 12.04 -1.39 -8.07
N GLY A 57 11.44 -2.49 -7.63
CA GLY A 57 12.09 -3.50 -6.78
C GLY A 57 13.28 -4.15 -7.47
N GLU A 58 13.16 -4.47 -8.76
CA GLU A 58 14.28 -4.98 -9.58
C GLU A 58 15.43 -3.96 -9.61
N LYS A 59 15.14 -2.69 -9.92
CA LYS A 59 16.16 -1.62 -9.91
C LYS A 59 16.79 -1.40 -8.55
N PHE A 60 16.01 -1.49 -7.48
CA PHE A 60 16.52 -1.39 -6.12
C PHE A 60 17.46 -2.56 -5.81
N SER A 61 17.09 -3.77 -6.21
CA SER A 61 17.95 -4.96 -6.08
C SER A 61 19.28 -4.76 -6.82
N GLU A 62 19.25 -4.27 -8.06
CA GLU A 62 20.48 -4.00 -8.84
C GLU A 62 21.41 -3.00 -8.13
N ILE A 63 20.85 -2.00 -7.44
CA ILE A 63 21.64 -1.04 -6.65
C ILE A 63 22.23 -1.73 -5.41
N MET A 64 21.43 -2.56 -4.74
CA MET A 64 21.83 -3.26 -3.52
C MET A 64 22.88 -4.36 -3.79
N ASP A 65 22.86 -5.00 -4.95
CA ASP A 65 23.84 -6.02 -5.35
C ASP A 65 25.29 -5.46 -5.37
N GLY A 66 25.45 -4.15 -5.53
CA GLY A 66 26.75 -3.46 -5.45
C GLY A 66 27.22 -3.14 -4.03
N ILE A 67 26.42 -3.43 -3.00
CA ILE A 67 26.65 -3.08 -1.60
C ILE A 67 26.88 -4.37 -0.80
N SER A 68 27.90 -4.39 0.07
CA SER A 68 28.17 -5.55 0.92
C SER A 68 27.02 -5.83 1.88
N GLU A 69 26.76 -7.11 2.17
CA GLU A 69 25.70 -7.53 3.09
C GLU A 69 25.78 -6.83 4.45
N GLU A 70 26.98 -6.64 4.99
CA GLU A 70 27.21 -5.91 6.24
C GLU A 70 26.70 -4.45 6.18
N MET A 71 26.98 -3.75 5.07
CA MET A 71 26.51 -2.38 4.88
C MET A 71 24.99 -2.34 4.64
N GLN A 72 24.43 -3.35 3.98
CA GLN A 72 22.97 -3.45 3.81
C GLN A 72 22.27 -3.62 5.16
N ASP A 73 22.82 -4.45 6.05
CA ASP A 73 22.30 -4.65 7.40
C ASP A 73 22.36 -3.37 8.24
N ASP A 74 23.44 -2.60 8.13
CA ASP A 74 23.57 -1.33 8.82
C ASP A 74 22.60 -0.28 8.27
N MET A 75 22.39 -0.21 6.96
CA MET A 75 21.37 0.63 6.35
C MET A 75 19.96 0.26 6.85
N LEU A 76 19.65 -1.03 6.97
CA LEU A 76 18.36 -1.49 7.51
C LEU A 76 18.14 -1.04 8.95
N LYS A 77 19.18 -1.04 9.80
CA LYS A 77 19.08 -0.53 11.18
C LYS A 77 18.74 0.95 11.19
N VAL A 78 19.41 1.76 10.36
CA VAL A 78 19.14 3.20 10.24
C VAL A 78 17.71 3.46 9.78
N LEU A 79 17.24 2.75 8.74
CA LEU A 79 15.89 2.91 8.21
C LEU A 79 14.82 2.55 9.26
N LYS A 80 15.03 1.48 10.05
CA LYS A 80 14.14 1.11 11.15
C LYS A 80 14.09 2.16 12.24
N SER A 81 15.24 2.64 12.70
CA SER A 81 15.27 3.71 13.70
C SER A 81 14.61 4.99 13.20
N PHE A 82 14.75 5.30 11.91
CA PHE A 82 14.07 6.45 11.30
C PHE A 82 12.55 6.28 11.25
N GLU A 83 12.05 5.09 10.90
CA GLU A 83 10.62 4.75 10.92
C GLU A 83 10.03 4.88 12.34
N GLU A 84 10.72 4.34 13.35
CA GLU A 84 10.32 4.46 14.76
C GLU A 84 10.22 5.92 15.23
N GLU A 85 11.14 6.79 14.81
CA GLU A 85 11.07 8.21 15.13
C GLU A 85 9.93 8.93 14.40
N LEU A 86 9.64 8.56 13.15
CA LEU A 86 8.51 9.13 12.40
C LEU A 86 7.16 8.71 13.00
N ASP A 87 7.02 7.47 13.43
CA ASP A 87 5.78 6.98 14.06
C ASP A 87 5.49 7.69 15.39
N LYS A 88 6.51 8.10 16.14
CA LYS A 88 6.34 8.91 17.36
C LYS A 88 5.79 10.31 17.10
N LEU A 89 5.89 10.81 15.87
CA LEU A 89 5.43 12.14 15.47
C LEU A 89 3.97 12.17 14.99
N GLN A 90 3.30 11.00 14.88
CA GLN A 90 1.91 10.87 14.46
C GLN A 90 0.95 10.66 15.63
#